data_AF-A0A7C2QF21-F1
#
_entry.id   AF-A0A7C2QF21-F1
#
_cell.length_a   1.000
_cell.length_b   1.000
_cell.length_c   1.000
_cell.angle_alpha   90.00
_cell.angle_beta   90.00
_cell.angle_gamma   90.00
#
_symmetry.space_group_name_H-M   'P 1'
#
loop_
_entity.id
_entity.type
_entity.pdbx_description
1 polymer ?
#
loop_
_entity_poly.entity_id
_entity_poly.type
_entity_poly.pdbx_seq_one_letter_code
_entity_poly.pdbx_strand_id
1 'polypeptide(L)'
;MADKIKAPPGISFPAPVTHQEFYTATDGTQWLMEIHVQWSPSFESRVRLLKMPERISVSLPSNLPYIEVVPENIREAALDGPFNLQAITNYYLQRCLAMLREYVERFGNTL
;
A
#
# COMPACT_ATOMS: atom_id res chain seq x y z
N MET A 1 -8.65 -16.60 -19.51
CA MET A 1 -7.97 -17.45 -18.50
C MET A 1 -6.67 -16.75 -18.19
N ALA A 2 -6.53 -16.19 -16.99
CA ALA A 2 -5.28 -15.55 -16.58
C ALA A 2 -4.29 -16.65 -16.16
N ASP A 3 -3.18 -16.75 -16.89
CA ASP A 3 -2.07 -17.62 -16.55
C ASP A 3 -1.54 -17.23 -15.17
N LYS A 4 -1.64 -18.16 -14.22
CA LYS A 4 -1.04 -17.97 -12.89
C LYS A 4 0.46 -18.12 -13.05
N ILE A 5 1.15 -16.99 -13.14
CA ILE A 5 2.61 -16.92 -13.20
C ILE A 5 3.16 -17.61 -11.94
N LYS A 6 3.70 -18.81 -12.14
CA LYS A 6 4.35 -19.59 -11.10
C LYS A 6 5.72 -18.95 -10.88
N ALA A 7 5.98 -18.45 -9.68
CA ALA A 7 7.27 -17.86 -9.35
C ALA A 7 8.41 -18.84 -9.72
N PRO A 8 9.47 -18.39 -10.41
CA PRO A 8 10.63 -19.22 -10.73
C PRO A 8 11.16 -19.93 -9.47
N PRO A 9 11.60 -21.19 -9.57
CA PRO A 9 12.20 -21.89 -8.46
C PRO A 9 13.48 -21.15 -8.02
N GLY A 10 13.49 -20.61 -6.80
CA GLY A 10 14.64 -19.90 -6.22
C GLY A 10 14.38 -18.45 -5.80
N ILE A 11 13.21 -17.87 -6.10
CA ILE A 11 12.88 -16.51 -5.67
C ILE A 11 12.30 -16.53 -4.25
N SER A 12 13.00 -15.89 -3.32
CA SER A 12 12.48 -15.59 -1.98
C SER A 12 11.80 -14.22 -2.02
N PHE A 13 10.47 -14.21 -1.93
CA PHE A 13 9.73 -12.98 -1.71
C PHE A 13 10.02 -12.43 -0.32
N PRO A 14 10.16 -11.09 -0.16
CA PRO A 14 10.29 -10.50 1.16
C PRO A 14 9.00 -10.73 1.97
N ALA A 15 9.15 -10.74 3.29
CA ALA A 15 8.02 -10.91 4.19
C ALA A 15 6.96 -9.80 3.97
N PRO A 16 5.66 -10.11 4.15
CA PRO A 16 4.63 -9.08 4.14
C PRO A 16 4.95 -7.98 5.16
N VAL A 17 4.70 -6.73 4.76
CA VAL A 17 4.93 -5.55 5.59
C VAL A 17 3.58 -4.94 5.95
N THR A 18 3.33 -4.76 7.24
CA THR A 18 2.24 -3.92 7.74
C THR A 18 2.85 -2.68 8.37
N HIS A 19 2.43 -1.51 7.90
CA HIS A 19 2.87 -0.23 8.41
C HIS A 19 1.67 0.56 8.94
N GLN A 20 1.84 1.17 10.10
CA GLN A 20 0.86 2.00 10.75
C GLN A 20 1.47 3.36 11.06
N GLU A 21 0.76 4.43 10.71
CA GLU A 21 1.19 5.79 10.96
C GLU A 21 0.03 6.62 11.54
N PHE A 22 0.31 7.35 12.62
CA PHE A 22 -0.59 8.37 13.12
C PHE A 22 -0.39 9.67 12.35
N TYR A 23 -1.48 10.25 11.88
CA TYR A 23 -1.49 11.51 11.16
C TYR A 23 -2.44 12.49 11.85
N THR A 24 -1.97 13.72 12.08
CA THR A 24 -2.82 14.82 12.52
C THR A 24 -3.03 15.73 11.34
N ALA A 25 -4.28 15.87 10.90
CA ALA A 25 -4.65 16.72 9.78
C ALA A 25 -4.54 18.21 10.15
N THR A 26 -4.53 19.09 9.14
CA THR A 26 -4.46 20.54 9.35
C THR A 26 -5.62 21.08 10.22
N ASP A 27 -6.78 20.44 10.17
CA ASP A 27 -7.95 20.77 10.99
C ASP A 27 -7.87 20.26 12.45
N GLY A 28 -6.81 19.55 12.81
CA GLY A 28 -6.58 18.98 14.14
C GLY A 28 -7.20 17.59 14.35
N THR A 29 -7.91 17.04 13.37
CA THR A 29 -8.43 15.67 13.44
C THR A 29 -7.29 14.65 13.39
N GLN A 30 -7.44 13.57 14.15
CA GLN A 30 -6.44 12.52 14.26
C GLN A 30 -6.86 11.30 13.45
N TRP A 31 -5.89 10.70 12.79
CA TRP A 31 -6.09 9.59 11.88
C TRP A 31 -5.04 8.52 12.12
N LEU A 32 -5.42 7.27 11.95
CA LEU A 32 -4.52 6.13 11.90
C LEU A 32 -4.59 5.53 10.49
N MET A 33 -3.46 5.59 9.79
CA MET A 33 -3.26 5.05 8.45
C MET A 33 -2.60 3.69 8.56
N GLU A 34 -3.22 2.66 7.99
CA GLU A 34 -2.68 1.31 7.97
C GLU A 34 -2.45 0.89 6.50
N ILE A 35 -1.25 0.41 6.21
CA ILE A 35 -0.87 -0.04 4.87
C ILE A 35 -0.29 -1.43 5.00
N HIS A 36 -0.88 -2.38 4.28
CA HIS A 36 -0.37 -3.73 4.17
C HIS A 36 0.18 -3.93 2.76
N VAL A 37 1.40 -4.44 2.65
CA VAL A 37 2.08 -4.73 1.39
C VAL A 37 2.57 -6.17 1.41
N GLN A 38 2.25 -6.92 0.36
CA GLN A 38 2.65 -8.30 0.22
C GLN A 38 3.17 -8.56 -1.20
N TRP A 39 4.29 -9.29 -1.26
CA TRP A 39 4.75 -9.93 -2.48
C TRP A 39 4.14 -11.32 -2.57
N SER A 40 3.23 -11.51 -3.52
CA SER A 40 2.73 -12.81 -3.96
C SER A 40 3.14 -12.98 -5.43
N PRO A 41 2.61 -13.96 -6.21
CA PRO A 41 2.74 -13.94 -7.67
C PRO A 41 2.40 -12.57 -8.30
N SER A 42 1.60 -11.76 -7.59
CA SER A 42 1.32 -10.35 -7.84
C SER A 42 1.75 -9.48 -6.65
N PHE A 43 2.15 -8.23 -6.90
CA PHE A 43 2.34 -7.24 -5.83
C PHE A 43 0.97 -6.77 -5.35
N GLU A 44 0.67 -6.96 -4.06
CA GLU A 44 -0.58 -6.53 -3.45
C GLU A 44 -0.30 -5.44 -2.42
N SER A 45 -1.06 -4.35 -2.49
CA SER A 45 -1.14 -3.35 -1.42
C SER A 45 -2.59 -3.18 -0.99
N ARG A 46 -2.83 -3.09 0.31
CA ARG A 46 -4.13 -2.76 0.91
C ARG A 46 -3.96 -1.61 1.86
N VAL A 47 -4.86 -0.63 1.79
CA VAL A 47 -4.86 0.50 2.73
C VAL A 47 -6.13 0.54 3.55
N ARG A 48 -6.00 1.01 4.78
CA ARG A 48 -7.10 1.26 5.70
C ARG A 48 -6.88 2.59 6.41
N LEU A 49 -7.97 3.34 6.56
CA LEU A 49 -7.96 4.62 7.23
C LEU A 49 -8.94 4.58 8.40
N LEU A 50 -8.47 4.98 9.57
CA LEU A 50 -9.24 5.00 10.81
C LEU A 50 -9.27 6.42 11.36
N LYS A 51 -10.46 6.93 11.66
CA LYS A 51 -10.63 8.20 12.37
C LYS A 51 -10.45 7.98 13.87
N MET A 52 -9.59 8.76 14.50
CA MET A 52 -9.23 8.67 15.92
C MET A 52 -9.96 9.76 16.74
N PRO A 53 -10.18 9.54 18.04
CA PRO A 53 -9.70 8.41 18.86
C PRO A 53 -10.54 7.12 18.77
N GLU A 54 -11.76 7.17 18.23
CA GLU A 54 -12.72 6.05 18.27
C GLU A 54 -12.37 4.88 17.34
N ARG A 55 -11.32 5.02 16.50
CA ARG A 55 -10.88 4.03 15.50
C ARG A 55 -11.98 3.65 14.52
N ILE A 56 -12.77 4.63 14.10
CA ILE A 56 -13.86 4.42 13.14
C ILE A 56 -13.25 4.18 11.76
N SER A 57 -13.51 3.02 11.17
CA SER A 57 -13.02 2.69 9.83
C SER A 57 -13.76 3.52 8.80
N VAL A 58 -13.00 4.23 7.96
CA VAL A 58 -13.56 5.04 6.88
C VAL A 58 -13.53 4.26 5.57
N SER A 59 -14.64 4.32 4.85
CA SER A 59 -14.74 3.79 3.50
C SER A 59 -13.90 4.62 2.55
N LEU A 60 -12.85 4.01 2.00
CA LEU A 60 -12.04 4.62 0.96
C LEU A 60 -12.71 4.36 -0.41
N PRO A 61 -12.73 5.35 -1.32
CA PRO A 61 -13.07 5.17 -2.73
C PRO A 61 -12.42 3.91 -3.32
N SER A 62 -13.13 3.14 -4.14
CA SER A 62 -12.70 1.82 -4.64
C SER A 62 -11.39 1.82 -5.44
N ASN A 63 -10.92 2.98 -5.89
CA ASN A 63 -9.63 3.18 -6.57
C ASN A 63 -8.44 3.48 -5.62
N LEU A 64 -8.68 3.75 -4.34
CA LEU A 64 -7.66 3.99 -3.32
C LEU A 64 -7.19 2.73 -2.55
N PRO A 65 -8.02 1.69 -2.26
CA PRO A 65 -7.58 0.53 -1.49
C PRO A 65 -6.56 -0.33 -2.22
N TYR A 66 -6.43 -0.16 -3.54
CA TYR A 66 -5.52 -0.91 -4.40
C TYR A 66 -4.63 0.06 -5.17
N ILE A 67 -3.39 0.27 -4.70
CA ILE A 67 -2.31 0.67 -5.61
C ILE A 67 -1.79 -0.61 -6.29
N GLU A 68 -2.62 -1.17 -7.16
CA GLU A 68 -2.17 -2.03 -8.24
C GLU A 68 -1.53 -1.07 -9.29
N VAL A 69 -0.36 -1.28 -9.86
CA VAL A 69 0.35 -2.50 -10.22
C VAL A 69 1.84 -2.12 -10.23
N VAL A 70 2.74 -2.92 -9.66
CA VAL A 70 4.13 -2.90 -10.14
C VAL A 70 4.06 -3.35 -11.58
N PRO A 71 4.35 -2.48 -12.58
CA PRO A 71 4.22 -2.85 -13.99
C PRO A 71 4.87 -4.20 -14.25
N GLU A 72 4.23 -5.05 -15.05
CA GLU A 72 4.66 -6.45 -15.23
C GLU A 72 6.14 -6.55 -15.62
N ASN A 73 6.62 -5.61 -16.44
CA ASN A 73 8.02 -5.45 -16.82
C ASN A 73 8.96 -5.06 -15.65
N ILE A 74 8.52 -4.23 -14.70
CA ILE A 74 9.29 -3.90 -13.49
C ILE A 74 9.35 -5.13 -12.57
N ARG A 75 8.25 -5.90 -12.50
CA ARG A 75 8.17 -7.13 -11.70
C ARG A 75 9.09 -8.20 -12.30
N GLU A 76 9.00 -8.48 -13.59
CA GLU A 76 9.89 -9.42 -14.27
C GLU A 76 11.36 -9.00 -14.14
N ALA A 77 11.67 -7.72 -14.37
CA ALA A 77 13.02 -7.21 -14.15
C ALA A 77 13.47 -7.33 -12.70
N ALA A 78 12.56 -7.21 -11.73
CA ALA A 78 12.88 -7.38 -10.32
C ALA A 78 13.02 -8.84 -9.87
N LEU A 79 12.44 -9.77 -10.63
CA LEU A 79 12.57 -11.22 -10.42
C LEU A 79 13.81 -11.80 -11.12
N ASP A 80 14.20 -11.25 -12.28
CA ASP A 80 15.36 -11.68 -13.09
C ASP A 80 16.66 -10.87 -12.83
N GLY A 81 16.59 -9.75 -12.11
CA GLY A 81 17.69 -8.78 -11.97
C GLY A 81 18.08 -8.41 -10.53
N PRO A 82 19.09 -7.52 -10.35
CA PRO A 82 19.61 -7.10 -9.04
C PRO A 82 18.72 -6.08 -8.32
N PHE A 83 17.41 -6.06 -8.58
CA PHE A 83 16.53 -5.08 -7.96
C PHE A 83 16.28 -5.43 -6.49
N ASN A 84 16.34 -4.39 -5.66
CA ASN A 84 16.02 -4.51 -4.26
C ASN A 84 14.50 -4.46 -4.06
N LEU A 85 13.86 -5.63 -3.91
CA LEU A 85 12.41 -5.76 -3.63
C LEU A 85 11.97 -4.96 -2.39
N GLN A 86 12.86 -4.78 -1.41
CA GLN A 86 12.59 -3.94 -0.24
C GLN A 86 12.47 -2.46 -0.62
N ALA A 87 13.31 -1.98 -1.55
CA ALA A 87 13.24 -0.60 -2.02
C ALA A 87 11.93 -0.31 -2.76
N ILE A 88 11.46 -1.27 -3.56
CA ILE A 88 10.15 -1.19 -4.23
C ILE A 88 9.03 -1.18 -3.18
N THR A 89 9.07 -2.10 -2.21
CA THR A 89 8.11 -2.13 -1.09
C THR A 89 8.01 -0.77 -0.39
N ASN A 90 9.16 -0.20 -0.02
CA ASN A 90 9.23 1.08 0.68
C ASN A 90 8.67 2.23 -0.18
N TYR A 91 8.96 2.22 -1.48
CA TYR A 91 8.45 3.23 -2.41
C TYR A 91 6.92 3.21 -2.49
N TYR A 92 6.31 2.04 -2.64
CA TYR A 92 4.85 1.90 -2.68
C TYR A 92 4.20 2.26 -1.34
N LEU A 93 4.81 1.86 -0.23
CA LEU A 93 4.36 2.26 1.11
C LEU A 93 4.32 3.79 1.26
N GLN A 94 5.38 4.49 0.84
CA GLN A 94 5.43 5.95 0.89
C GLN A 94 4.36 6.61 -0.01
N ARG A 95 4.12 6.05 -1.20
CA ARG A 95 3.02 6.51 -2.07
C ARG A 95 1.64 6.32 -1.44
N CYS A 96 1.38 5.17 -0.84
CA CYS A 96 0.15 4.90 -0.11
C CYS A 96 -0.05 5.91 1.04
N LEU A 97 1.00 6.19 1.82
CA LEU A 97 0.94 7.18 2.91
C LEU A 97 0.60 8.57 2.38
N ALA A 98 1.33 9.04 1.36
CA ALA A 98 1.10 10.36 0.76
C ALA A 98 -0.34 10.51 0.26
N MET A 99 -0.84 9.49 -0.43
CA MET A 99 -2.22 9.44 -0.92
C MET A 99 -3.25 9.49 0.22
N LEU A 100 -3.04 8.74 1.32
CA LEU A 100 -3.94 8.77 2.48
C LEU A 100 -3.92 10.14 3.18
N ARG A 101 -2.75 10.76 3.31
CA ARG A 101 -2.61 12.12 3.86
C ARG A 101 -3.37 13.13 2.99
N GLU A 102 -3.17 13.11 1.68
CA GLU A 102 -3.92 13.97 0.76
C GLU A 102 -5.43 13.73 0.84
N TYR A 103 -5.87 12.48 0.97
CA TYR A 103 -7.27 12.14 1.12
C TYR A 103 -7.85 12.73 2.41
N VAL A 104 -7.14 12.57 3.53
CA VAL A 104 -7.53 13.16 4.82
C VAL A 104 -7.60 14.68 4.74
N GLU A 105 -6.59 15.34 4.17
CA GLU A 105 -6.58 16.80 4.06
C GLU A 105 -7.74 17.33 3.21
N ARG A 106 -8.14 16.58 2.17
CA ARG A 106 -9.22 17.01 1.26
C ARG A 106 -10.61 16.68 1.78
N PHE A 107 -10.78 15.54 2.43
CA PHE A 107 -12.10 14.97 2.73
C PHE A 107 -12.33 14.70 4.22
N GLY A 108 -11.31 14.78 5.08
CA GLY A 108 -11.37 14.44 6.50
C GLY A 108 -12.46 15.16 7.29
N ASN A 109 -12.77 16.41 6.91
CA ASN A 109 -13.86 17.19 7.52
C ASN A 109 -15.27 16.71 7.15
N THR A 110 -15.40 15.90 6.11
CA THR A 110 -16.68 15.41 5.58
C THR A 110 -16.96 13.94 5.92
N LEU A 111 -15.98 13.26 6.52
CA LEU A 111 -15.98 11.84 6.89
C LEU A 111 -16.20 11.65 8.38
#